data_AF-A0A812SVL9-F1
#
_entry.id   AF-A0A812SVL9-F1
#
_cell.length_a   1.000
_cell.length_b   1.000
_cell.length_c   1.000
_cell.angle_alpha   90.00
_cell.angle_beta   90.00
_cell.angle_gamma   90.00
#
_symmetry.space_group_name_H-M   'P 1'
#
loop_
_entity.id
_entity.type
_entity.pdbx_description
1 polymer ?
#
loop_
_entity_poly.entity_id
_entity_poly.type
_entity_poly.pdbx_seq_one_letter_code
_entity_poly.pdbx_strand_id
1 'polypeptide(L)'
;MDGKDHNVEPNHLNPAVFDFETVLVASFKDLEAVHSWWSSDQVFELMKQRGPLTKMGLHTVDGLAQGFEGTKKRAAMGDKLMLLEIAKIDSFKPIQRYVDMYKRLAAKAHKDIGTACNLLFAEGISGVLLNEFPVQAICASCWRTRSDLLSWYEAPNYQQDLMPLRYDFAKCFAVAVPMYEDRKETGDGDNFKRRASAAAGMKLRGLQV
;
A
#
# COMPACT_ATOMS: atom_id res chain seq x y z
N MET A 1 -23.55 -26.12 18.36
CA MET A 1 -24.67 -26.15 17.41
C MET A 1 -25.21 -24.75 17.37
N ASP A 2 -24.73 -23.93 16.44
CA ASP A 2 -25.37 -23.67 15.13
C ASP A 2 -26.03 -22.30 15.25
N GLY A 3 -25.91 -21.32 14.37
CA GLY A 3 -25.34 -21.25 13.03
C GLY A 3 -25.97 -20.03 12.33
N LYS A 4 -25.30 -19.59 11.27
CA LYS A 4 -25.83 -18.85 10.11
C LYS A 4 -25.96 -17.31 10.18
N ASP A 5 -25.38 -16.76 9.12
CA ASP A 5 -25.10 -15.38 8.78
C ASP A 5 -26.32 -14.55 8.36
N HIS A 6 -26.33 -13.28 8.79
CA HIS A 6 -27.00 -12.15 8.16
C HIS A 6 -26.06 -10.93 8.25
N ASN A 7 -25.53 -10.45 7.11
CA ASN A 7 -24.75 -9.20 7.02
C ASN A 7 -25.62 -7.98 7.38
N VAL A 8 -25.22 -7.13 8.34
CA VAL A 8 -25.94 -5.88 8.69
C VAL A 8 -24.94 -4.77 9.07
N GLU A 9 -25.22 -3.54 8.64
CA GLU A 9 -24.43 -2.30 8.75
C GLU A 9 -23.85 -1.99 10.16
N PRO A 10 -22.78 -1.17 10.26
CA PRO A 10 -22.22 -0.75 11.54
C PRO A 10 -23.30 -0.13 12.43
N ASN A 11 -23.57 -0.74 13.58
CA ASN A 11 -24.57 -0.25 14.54
C ASN A 11 -23.90 0.14 15.88
N HIS A 12 -24.68 0.71 16.79
CA HIS A 12 -24.25 1.22 18.10
C HIS A 12 -23.60 0.16 19.04
N LEU A 13 -23.52 -1.11 18.63
CA LEU A 13 -22.92 -2.22 19.40
C LEU A 13 -21.63 -2.78 18.76
N ASN A 14 -21.22 -2.34 17.56
CA ASN A 14 -19.97 -2.80 16.95
C ASN A 14 -19.32 -1.71 16.07
N PRO A 15 -18.44 -0.85 16.63
CA PRO A 15 -17.83 0.24 15.89
C PRO A 15 -16.89 -0.30 14.80
N ALA A 16 -16.87 0.34 13.63
CA ALA A 16 -15.87 0.11 12.60
C ALA A 16 -14.47 0.29 13.21
N VAL A 17 -13.71 -0.81 13.29
CA VAL A 17 -12.38 -0.81 13.93
C VAL A 17 -11.40 0.09 13.18
N PHE A 18 -11.54 0.11 11.85
CA PHE A 18 -10.88 1.03 10.92
C PHE A 18 -11.96 1.81 10.19
N ASP A 19 -12.19 3.04 10.62
CA ASP A 19 -13.22 3.92 10.08
C ASP A 19 -12.58 5.06 9.30
N PHE A 20 -11.88 4.69 8.22
CA PHE A 20 -11.24 5.63 7.30
C PHE A 20 -11.59 5.27 5.85
N GLU A 21 -11.68 6.28 5.00
CA GLU A 21 -12.04 6.12 3.58
C GLU A 21 -10.82 6.14 2.66
N THR A 22 -9.68 6.66 3.13
CA THR A 22 -8.48 6.88 2.32
C THR A 22 -7.23 6.50 3.09
N VAL A 23 -6.30 5.82 2.41
CA VAL A 23 -4.96 5.51 2.92
C VAL A 23 -3.93 6.19 2.02
N LEU A 24 -3.07 6.99 2.63
CA LEU A 24 -1.92 7.61 1.98
C LEU A 24 -0.64 7.00 2.54
N VAL A 25 0.25 6.54 1.66
CA VAL A 25 1.60 6.11 2.05
C VAL A 25 2.62 7.07 1.45
N ALA A 26 3.37 7.73 2.31
CA ALA A 26 4.46 8.62 1.93
C ALA A 26 5.78 8.11 2.50
N SER A 27 6.83 8.16 1.69
CA SER A 27 8.17 7.69 2.07
C SER A 27 9.12 8.87 2.23
N PHE A 28 9.94 8.83 3.28
CA PHE A 28 10.95 9.84 3.57
C PHE A 28 12.33 9.18 3.71
N LYS A 29 13.39 9.97 3.53
CA LYS A 29 14.78 9.49 3.63
C LYS A 29 15.16 9.07 5.05
N ASP A 30 14.62 9.77 6.05
CA ASP A 30 14.90 9.61 7.46
C ASP A 30 13.76 10.23 8.29
N LEU A 31 13.79 9.97 9.60
CA LEU A 31 12.80 10.46 10.55
C LEU A 31 12.85 12.00 10.70
N GLU A 32 14.02 12.61 10.55
CA GLU A 32 14.17 14.07 10.59
C GLU A 32 13.37 14.76 9.47
N ALA A 33 13.41 14.21 8.26
CA ALA A 33 12.61 14.69 7.14
C ALA A 33 11.10 14.55 7.39
N VAL A 34 10.66 13.50 8.09
CA VAL A 34 9.27 13.33 8.51
C VAL A 34 8.86 14.45 9.47
N HIS A 35 9.67 14.72 10.50
CA HIS A 35 9.39 15.78 11.46
C HIS A 35 9.41 17.17 10.84
N SER A 36 10.34 17.42 9.92
CA SER A 36 10.42 18.67 9.16
C SER A 36 9.18 18.86 8.26
N TRP A 37 8.72 17.81 7.58
CA TRP A 37 7.49 17.85 6.80
C TRP A 37 6.25 18.11 7.68
N TRP A 38 6.11 17.37 8.78
CA TRP A 38 4.99 17.52 9.70
C TRP A 38 4.88 18.92 10.29
N SER A 39 6.02 19.57 10.54
CA SER A 39 6.11 20.91 11.10
C SER A 39 6.06 22.02 10.03
N SER A 40 5.85 21.68 8.76
CA SER A 40 5.86 22.65 7.66
C SER A 40 4.55 23.46 7.58
N ASP A 41 4.64 24.69 7.07
CA ASP A 41 3.48 25.54 6.79
C ASP A 41 2.49 24.85 5.84
N GLN A 42 2.97 24.02 4.92
CA GLN A 42 2.13 23.28 3.97
C GLN A 42 1.20 22.32 4.69
N VAL A 43 1.72 21.55 5.64
CA VAL A 43 0.91 20.62 6.46
C VAL A 43 -0.02 21.42 7.36
N PHE A 44 0.43 22.53 7.93
CA PHE A 44 -0.42 23.39 8.74
C PHE A 44 -1.63 23.93 7.95
N GLU A 45 -1.43 24.44 6.73
CA GLU A 45 -2.53 24.90 5.87
C GLU A 45 -3.46 23.75 5.47
N LEU A 46 -2.93 22.55 5.19
CA LEU A 46 -3.75 21.36 4.92
C LEU A 46 -4.62 21.00 6.13
N MET A 47 -4.05 21.02 7.33
CA MET A 47 -4.77 20.69 8.58
C MET A 47 -5.84 21.71 8.93
N LYS A 48 -5.73 22.97 8.49
CA LYS A 48 -6.84 23.95 8.62
C LYS A 48 -8.05 23.56 7.78
N GLN A 49 -7.84 22.90 6.65
CA GLN A 49 -8.91 22.44 5.76
C GLN A 49 -9.53 21.12 6.21
N ARG A 50 -9.18 20.58 7.39
CA ARG A 50 -9.62 19.26 7.87
C ARG A 50 -11.12 19.08 8.09
N GLY A 51 -11.95 20.12 7.94
CA GLY A 51 -13.40 20.04 8.13
C GLY A 51 -14.10 18.84 7.44
N PRO A 52 -13.67 18.41 6.23
CA PRO A 52 -14.20 17.22 5.55
C PRO A 52 -13.62 15.89 6.04
N LEU A 53 -12.53 15.88 6.81
CA LEU A 53 -11.86 14.67 7.28
C LEU A 53 -12.44 14.28 8.64
N THR A 54 -13.25 13.22 8.65
CA THR A 54 -13.95 12.74 9.84
C THR A 54 -13.02 12.13 10.88
N LYS A 55 -11.98 11.40 10.42
CA LYS A 55 -10.96 10.76 11.26
C LYS A 55 -9.60 10.77 10.56
N MET A 56 -8.52 10.99 11.30
CA MET A 56 -7.15 10.99 10.78
C MET A 56 -6.17 10.26 11.72
N GLY A 57 -5.28 9.49 11.13
CA GLY A 57 -4.18 8.81 11.81
C GLY A 57 -2.92 8.99 10.97
N LEU A 58 -1.85 9.41 11.63
CA LEU A 58 -0.56 9.66 11.01
C LEU A 58 0.51 8.93 11.83
N HIS A 59 0.88 7.77 11.31
CA HIS A 59 1.80 6.83 11.93
C HIS A 59 3.08 6.74 11.12
N THR A 60 4.21 6.63 11.80
CA THR A 60 5.51 6.37 11.17
C THR A 60 5.87 4.91 11.36
N VAL A 61 6.45 4.32 10.33
CA VAL A 61 6.96 2.95 10.33
C VAL A 61 8.33 2.96 9.67
N ASP A 62 9.26 2.22 10.25
CA ASP A 62 10.61 2.14 9.72
C ASP A 62 10.62 1.20 8.50
N GLY A 63 11.17 1.71 7.39
CA GLY A 63 11.34 0.94 6.16
C GLY A 63 12.45 -0.11 6.28
N LEU A 64 12.22 -1.31 5.75
CA LEU A 64 13.23 -2.38 5.66
C LEU A 64 13.98 -2.34 4.33
N ALA A 65 13.34 -1.83 3.28
CA ALA A 65 13.93 -1.68 1.96
C ALA A 65 13.78 -0.25 1.45
N GLN A 66 14.75 0.20 0.64
CA GLN A 66 14.56 1.41 -0.14
C GLN A 66 13.44 1.16 -1.15
N GLY A 67 12.36 1.93 -1.05
CA GLY A 67 11.27 1.89 -2.03
C GLY A 67 11.68 2.29 -3.44
N PHE A 68 12.88 2.88 -3.61
CA PHE A 68 13.40 3.40 -4.87
C PHE A 68 14.83 2.92 -5.12
N GLU A 69 15.13 2.49 -6.35
CA GLU A 69 16.50 2.23 -6.80
C GLU A 69 17.17 3.59 -7.12
N GLY A 70 18.32 3.89 -6.52
CA GLY A 70 18.98 5.23 -6.49
C GLY A 70 19.28 5.94 -7.82
N THR A 71 18.89 5.38 -8.96
CA THR A 71 18.99 6.01 -10.30
C THR A 71 17.67 6.06 -11.07
N LYS A 72 16.60 5.42 -10.59
CA LYS A 72 15.28 5.42 -11.23
C LYS A 72 14.25 6.12 -10.34
N LYS A 73 13.48 7.04 -10.93
CA LYS A 73 12.21 7.53 -10.36
C LYS A 73 11.14 6.41 -10.45
N ARG A 74 11.41 5.24 -9.90
CA ARG A 74 10.52 4.07 -9.98
C ARG A 74 10.51 3.37 -8.63
N ALA A 75 9.33 2.88 -8.24
CA ALA A 75 9.25 1.80 -7.26
C ALA A 75 10.22 0.70 -7.73
N ALA A 76 11.09 0.24 -6.84
CA ALA A 76 12.05 -0.79 -7.21
C ALA A 76 11.30 -1.97 -7.88
N MET A 77 11.78 -2.42 -9.05
CA MET A 77 11.45 -3.70 -9.69
C MET A 77 10.24 -3.82 -10.65
N GLY A 78 9.55 -2.74 -11.05
CA GLY A 78 8.42 -2.88 -12.00
C GLY A 78 7.22 -3.62 -11.38
N ASP A 79 7.18 -3.61 -10.05
CA ASP A 79 6.03 -4.01 -9.25
C ASP A 79 4.84 -3.10 -9.58
N LYS A 80 3.64 -3.67 -9.57
CA LYS A 80 2.40 -2.97 -9.95
C LYS A 80 1.41 -2.87 -8.81
N LEU A 81 1.60 -3.66 -7.76
CA LEU A 81 0.71 -3.74 -6.63
C LEU A 81 1.51 -3.65 -5.35
N MET A 82 1.00 -2.88 -4.38
CA MET A 82 1.42 -2.90 -3.00
C MET A 82 0.33 -3.59 -2.19
N LEU A 83 0.67 -4.69 -1.54
CA LEU A 83 -0.16 -5.27 -0.49
C LEU A 83 0.14 -4.52 0.81
N LEU A 84 -0.90 -3.97 1.44
CA LEU A 84 -0.82 -3.31 2.73
C LEU A 84 -1.74 -4.01 3.72
N GLU A 85 -1.19 -4.43 4.86
CA GLU A 85 -1.91 -5.10 5.94
C GLU A 85 -1.74 -4.32 7.23
N ILE A 86 -2.83 -3.75 7.72
CA ILE A 86 -2.90 -2.88 8.91
C ILE A 86 -3.55 -3.69 10.04
N ALA A 87 -2.93 -3.66 11.22
CA ALA A 87 -3.39 -4.43 12.38
C ALA A 87 -3.62 -3.54 13.61
N LYS A 88 -4.79 -3.73 14.23
CA LYS A 88 -5.07 -3.42 15.62
C LYS A 88 -4.86 -4.71 16.41
N ILE A 89 -3.92 -4.70 17.32
CA ILE A 89 -3.44 -5.86 18.06
C ILE A 89 -4.35 -6.10 19.27
N ASP A 90 -4.90 -7.30 19.35
CA ASP A 90 -5.57 -7.79 20.56
C ASP A 90 -4.57 -8.51 21.48
N SER A 91 -3.55 -9.17 20.91
CA SER A 91 -2.45 -9.80 21.67
C SER A 91 -1.09 -9.58 21.02
N PHE A 92 -0.16 -8.99 21.76
CA PHE A 92 1.15 -8.58 21.24
C PHE A 92 2.03 -9.75 20.78
N LYS A 93 2.20 -10.79 21.62
CA LYS A 93 3.15 -11.88 21.31
C LYS A 93 2.81 -12.64 20.02
N PRO A 94 1.54 -13.05 19.77
CA PRO A 94 1.17 -13.71 18.52
C PRO A 94 1.36 -12.82 17.30
N ILE A 95 1.05 -11.51 17.42
CA ILE A 95 1.23 -10.59 16.29
C ILE A 95 2.70 -10.26 16.03
N GLN A 96 3.53 -10.17 17.06
CA GLN A 96 4.99 -10.08 16.86
C GLN A 96 5.50 -11.31 16.09
N ARG A 97 5.03 -12.51 16.46
CA ARG A 97 5.34 -13.73 15.72
C ARG A 97 4.84 -13.67 14.28
N TYR A 98 3.63 -13.15 14.04
CA TYR A 98 3.10 -12.94 12.70
C TYR A 98 4.04 -12.07 11.86
N VAL A 99 4.43 -10.91 12.38
CA VAL A 99 5.35 -9.97 11.72
C VAL A 99 6.69 -10.63 11.40
N ASP A 100 7.28 -11.35 12.35
CA ASP A 100 8.56 -12.05 12.15
C ASP A 100 8.44 -13.17 11.11
N MET A 101 7.34 -13.92 11.11
CA MET A 101 7.07 -14.97 10.11
C MET A 101 6.80 -14.38 8.73
N TYR A 102 6.12 -13.23 8.66
CA TYR A 102 5.92 -12.47 7.42
C TYR A 102 7.24 -12.12 6.76
N LYS A 103 8.19 -11.56 7.51
CA LYS A 103 9.54 -11.24 7.01
C LYS A 103 10.25 -12.48 6.46
N ARG A 104 10.21 -13.59 7.21
CA ARG A 104 10.87 -14.85 6.82
C ARG A 104 10.25 -15.44 5.57
N LEU A 105 8.92 -15.39 5.47
CA LEU A 105 8.19 -15.91 4.32
C LEU A 105 8.47 -15.06 3.08
N ALA A 106 8.47 -13.73 3.21
CA ALA A 106 8.79 -12.81 2.12
C ALA A 106 10.20 -13.08 1.56
N ALA A 107 11.19 -13.28 2.43
CA ALA A 107 12.56 -13.61 2.05
C ALA A 107 12.70 -14.96 1.31
N LYS A 108 11.75 -15.89 1.53
CA LYS A 108 11.74 -17.24 0.91
C LYS A 108 10.75 -17.39 -0.24
N ALA A 109 9.91 -16.39 -0.50
CA ALA A 109 8.83 -16.45 -1.47
C ALA A 109 9.30 -16.96 -2.84
N HIS A 110 10.46 -16.51 -3.33
CA HIS A 110 10.96 -16.94 -4.63
C HIS A 110 11.25 -18.44 -4.69
N LYS A 111 11.67 -19.04 -3.57
CA LYS A 111 11.97 -20.49 -3.48
C LYS A 111 10.71 -21.31 -3.22
N ASP A 112 9.83 -20.81 -2.35
CA ASP A 112 8.70 -21.60 -1.83
C ASP A 112 7.47 -21.53 -2.75
N ILE A 113 7.21 -20.36 -3.34
CA ILE A 113 6.05 -20.11 -4.22
C ILE A 113 6.45 -19.72 -5.65
N GLY A 114 7.75 -19.67 -5.95
CA GLY A 114 8.25 -19.31 -7.29
C GLY A 114 8.19 -17.81 -7.62
N THR A 115 7.75 -16.97 -6.68
CA THR A 115 7.46 -15.56 -6.90
C THR A 115 8.36 -14.68 -6.04
N ALA A 116 8.98 -13.66 -6.64
CA ALA A 116 9.72 -12.65 -5.88
C ALA A 116 8.76 -11.74 -5.11
N CYS A 117 8.99 -11.60 -3.80
CA CYS A 117 8.28 -10.67 -2.93
C CYS A 117 9.24 -9.56 -2.51
N ASN A 118 8.88 -8.31 -2.77
CA ASN A 118 9.68 -7.16 -2.36
C ASN A 118 9.08 -6.57 -1.08
N LEU A 119 9.65 -6.93 0.08
CA LEU A 119 9.17 -6.48 1.38
C LEU A 119 9.59 -5.01 1.62
N LEU A 120 8.61 -4.11 1.77
CA LEU A 120 8.88 -2.70 2.07
C LEU A 120 9.13 -2.48 3.57
N PHE A 121 8.21 -2.99 4.39
CA PHE A 121 8.29 -2.94 5.85
C PHE A 121 7.35 -3.99 6.44
N ALA A 122 7.64 -4.45 7.65
CA ALA A 122 6.77 -5.31 8.44
C ALA A 122 7.14 -5.09 9.89
N GLU A 123 6.52 -4.12 10.57
CA GLU A 123 6.91 -3.74 11.91
C GLU A 123 5.71 -3.24 12.72
N GLY A 124 5.92 -3.12 14.03
CA GLY A 124 5.09 -2.25 14.86
C GLY A 124 5.24 -0.78 14.46
N ILE A 125 4.27 0.06 14.81
CA ILE A 125 4.37 1.51 14.60
C ILE A 125 5.58 2.07 15.37
N SER A 126 6.49 2.75 14.68
CA SER A 126 7.70 3.34 15.28
C SER A 126 7.42 4.72 15.90
N GLY A 127 6.38 5.41 15.44
CA GLY A 127 5.99 6.71 15.96
C GLY A 127 4.58 7.12 15.56
N VAL A 128 4.04 8.06 16.32
CA VAL A 128 2.67 8.54 16.15
C VAL A 128 2.70 10.07 16.16
N LEU A 129 2.33 10.68 15.04
CA LEU A 129 2.22 12.14 14.91
C LEU A 129 0.79 12.62 15.19
N LEU A 130 -0.20 11.83 14.78
CA LEU A 130 -1.61 12.03 15.06
C LEU A 130 -2.30 10.66 15.16
N ASN A 131 -3.22 10.47 16.09
CA ASN A 131 -3.90 9.19 16.25
C ASN A 131 -5.34 9.37 16.73
N GLU A 132 -6.27 9.12 15.83
CA GLU A 132 -7.69 9.03 16.13
C GLU A 132 -8.23 7.60 15.94
N PHE A 133 -7.37 6.64 15.53
CA PHE A 133 -7.72 5.23 15.42
C PHE A 133 -6.51 4.29 15.66
N PRO A 134 -6.71 3.15 16.34
CA PRO A 134 -5.62 2.34 16.85
C PRO A 134 -4.97 1.47 15.77
N VAL A 135 -3.90 1.98 15.14
CA VAL A 135 -2.96 1.17 14.35
C VAL A 135 -1.75 0.84 15.20
N GLN A 136 -1.37 -0.44 15.24
CA GLN A 136 -0.27 -0.92 16.10
C GLN A 136 0.79 -1.71 15.33
N ALA A 137 0.44 -2.36 14.23
CA ALA A 137 1.40 -2.97 13.33
C ALA A 137 0.96 -2.84 11.87
N ILE A 138 1.94 -2.76 10.96
CA ILE A 138 1.70 -2.72 9.52
C ILE A 138 2.72 -3.58 8.80
N CYS A 139 2.25 -4.37 7.83
CA CYS A 139 3.08 -5.08 6.87
C CYS A 139 2.78 -4.57 5.45
N ALA A 140 3.83 -4.34 4.66
CA ALA A 140 3.72 -3.93 3.27
C ALA A 140 4.71 -4.68 2.38
N SER A 141 4.20 -5.23 1.29
CA SER A 141 4.98 -5.95 0.27
C SER A 141 4.54 -5.54 -1.14
N CYS A 142 5.49 -5.50 -2.07
CA CYS A 142 5.26 -5.18 -3.46
C CYS A 142 5.29 -6.44 -4.34
N TRP A 143 4.44 -6.41 -5.36
CA TRP A 143 4.15 -7.55 -6.24
C TRP A 143 4.05 -7.11 -7.69
N ARG A 144 4.60 -7.92 -8.59
CA ARG A 144 4.59 -7.68 -10.04
C ARG A 144 3.22 -7.86 -10.67
N THR A 145 2.48 -8.87 -10.23
CA THR A 145 1.16 -9.20 -10.77
C THR A 145 0.15 -9.50 -9.67
N ARG A 146 -1.14 -9.46 -10.01
CA ARG A 146 -2.20 -9.89 -9.09
C ARG A 146 -2.10 -11.37 -8.77
N SER A 147 -1.75 -12.20 -9.75
CA SER A 147 -1.62 -13.65 -9.56
C SER A 147 -0.52 -13.99 -8.56
N ASP A 148 0.62 -13.28 -8.63
CA ASP A 148 1.71 -13.41 -7.66
C ASP A 148 1.26 -13.15 -6.21
N LEU A 149 0.51 -12.05 -6.02
CA LEU A 149 -0.06 -11.70 -4.72
C LEU A 149 -1.09 -12.73 -4.24
N LEU A 150 -1.91 -13.27 -5.13
CA LEU A 150 -2.88 -14.32 -4.79
C LEU A 150 -2.18 -15.62 -4.40
N SER A 151 -1.16 -16.04 -5.17
CA SER A 151 -0.35 -17.22 -4.84
C SER A 151 0.31 -17.10 -3.47
N TRP A 152 0.73 -15.89 -3.07
CA TRP A 152 1.22 -15.62 -1.72
C TRP A 152 0.16 -15.86 -0.65
N TYR A 153 -1.04 -15.30 -0.84
CA TYR A 153 -2.14 -15.49 0.11
C TYR A 153 -2.58 -16.95 0.19
N GLU A 154 -2.62 -17.66 -0.94
CA GLU A 154 -3.06 -19.05 -1.04
C GLU A 154 -1.98 -20.06 -0.61
N ALA A 155 -0.75 -19.59 -0.40
CA ALA A 155 0.36 -20.45 -0.02
C ALA A 155 0.06 -21.18 1.31
N PRO A 156 0.37 -22.50 1.42
CA PRO A 156 0.08 -23.27 2.62
C PRO A 156 0.70 -22.68 3.89
N ASN A 157 1.92 -22.16 3.80
CA ASN A 157 2.61 -21.49 4.91
C ASN A 157 1.91 -20.18 5.31
N TYR A 158 1.36 -19.40 4.37
CA TYR A 158 0.57 -18.23 4.72
C TYR A 158 -0.74 -18.64 5.42
N GLN A 159 -1.49 -19.58 4.83
CA GLN A 159 -2.79 -20.00 5.34
C GLN A 159 -2.73 -20.75 6.67
N GLN A 160 -1.73 -21.60 6.87
CA GLN A 160 -1.61 -22.44 8.06
C GLN A 160 -0.86 -21.74 9.19
N ASP A 161 0.16 -20.94 8.88
CA ASP A 161 1.02 -20.36 9.91
C ASP A 161 0.72 -18.89 10.22
N LEU A 162 0.42 -18.07 9.22
CA LEU A 162 0.25 -16.62 9.38
C LEU A 162 -1.21 -16.23 9.61
N MET A 163 -2.14 -16.78 8.80
CA MET A 163 -3.55 -16.41 8.85
C MET A 163 -4.18 -16.59 10.25
N PRO A 164 -3.94 -17.69 10.99
CA PRO A 164 -4.52 -17.87 12.33
C PRO A 164 -4.02 -16.81 13.32
N LEU A 165 -2.73 -16.45 13.25
CA LEU A 165 -2.17 -15.43 14.13
C LEU A 165 -2.84 -14.07 13.92
N ARG A 166 -3.11 -13.73 12.67
CA ARG A 166 -3.77 -12.47 12.30
C ARG A 166 -5.25 -12.48 12.69
N TYR A 167 -5.96 -13.58 12.45
CA TYR A 167 -7.41 -13.68 12.65
C TYR A 167 -7.80 -13.75 14.14
N ASP A 168 -7.04 -14.52 14.93
CA ASP A 168 -7.38 -14.80 16.32
C ASP A 168 -6.87 -13.72 17.30
N PHE A 169 -5.85 -12.95 16.90
CA PHE A 169 -5.14 -12.03 17.81
C PHE A 169 -5.04 -10.58 17.33
N ALA A 170 -5.72 -10.25 16.23
CA ALA A 170 -5.84 -8.88 15.76
C ALA A 170 -7.13 -8.65 14.97
N LYS A 171 -7.51 -7.38 14.89
CA LYS A 171 -8.42 -6.87 13.87
C LYS A 171 -7.59 -6.28 12.77
N CYS A 172 -7.72 -6.81 11.56
CA CYS A 172 -6.83 -6.46 10.47
C CYS A 172 -7.56 -6.06 9.19
N PHE A 173 -7.10 -4.99 8.59
CA PHE A 173 -7.49 -4.53 7.27
C PHE A 173 -6.38 -4.86 6.28
N ALA A 174 -6.72 -5.50 5.16
CA ALA A 174 -5.76 -5.79 4.09
C ALA A 174 -6.28 -5.27 2.76
N VAL A 175 -5.41 -4.59 2.03
CA VAL A 175 -5.74 -4.00 0.73
C VAL A 175 -4.58 -4.18 -0.24
N ALA A 176 -4.90 -4.54 -1.48
CA ALA A 176 -3.98 -4.51 -2.60
C ALA A 176 -4.18 -3.19 -3.36
N VAL A 177 -3.19 -2.32 -3.33
CA VAL A 177 -3.24 -0.99 -3.93
C VAL A 177 -2.46 -1.02 -5.24
N PRO A 178 -3.07 -0.62 -6.38
CA PRO A 178 -2.33 -0.45 -7.62
C PRO A 178 -1.34 0.72 -7.48
N MET A 179 -0.09 0.46 -7.82
CA MET A 179 0.93 1.49 -7.91
C MET A 179 0.83 2.15 -9.28
N TYR A 180 0.38 3.39 -9.30
CA TYR A 180 0.36 4.19 -10.52
C TYR A 180 1.77 4.72 -10.79
N GLU A 181 2.37 4.28 -11.90
CA GLU A 181 3.54 4.96 -12.43
C GLU A 181 3.11 6.31 -12.97
N ASP A 182 3.69 7.37 -12.40
CA ASP A 182 3.60 8.71 -12.95
C ASP A 182 4.25 8.66 -14.34
N ARG A 183 3.43 8.51 -15.39
CA ARG A 183 3.89 8.63 -16.77
C ARG A 183 4.34 10.07 -16.94
N LYS A 184 5.58 10.37 -16.55
CA LYS A 184 6.29 11.49 -17.15
C LYS A 184 6.22 11.22 -18.63
N GLU A 185 5.46 12.02 -19.34
CA GLU A 185 5.50 12.12 -20.79
C GLU A 185 6.96 12.32 -21.17
N THR A 186 7.65 11.22 -21.45
CA THR A 186 8.95 11.23 -22.10
C THR A 186 8.69 11.70 -23.52
N GLY A 187 8.61 13.01 -23.72
CA GLY A 187 8.91 13.70 -24.98
C GLY A 187 8.22 13.24 -26.27
N ASP A 188 7.22 12.36 -26.24
CA ASP A 188 6.56 11.87 -27.46
C ASP A 188 5.40 12.77 -27.93
N GLY A 189 5.15 13.88 -27.21
CA GLY A 189 4.26 14.95 -27.66
C GLY A 189 4.70 15.58 -28.99
N ASP A 190 5.99 15.49 -29.35
CA ASP A 190 6.51 15.98 -30.62
C ASP A 190 6.41 14.93 -31.75
N ASN A 191 6.51 13.64 -31.43
CA ASN A 191 6.32 12.55 -32.39
C ASN A 191 4.84 12.32 -32.74
N PHE A 192 3.94 12.48 -31.76
CA PHE A 192 2.51 12.38 -32.02
C PHE A 192 2.00 13.56 -32.86
N LYS A 193 2.49 14.78 -32.61
CA LYS A 193 2.20 15.95 -33.47
C LYS A 193 2.78 15.78 -34.88
N ARG A 194 4.01 15.32 -35.05
CA ARG A 194 4.59 15.08 -36.39
C ARG A 194 3.87 13.97 -37.18
N ARG A 195 3.42 12.90 -36.52
CA ARG A 195 2.62 11.84 -37.15
C ARG A 195 1.20 12.28 -37.47
N ALA A 196 0.57 13.09 -36.61
CA ALA A 196 -0.73 13.69 -36.89
C ALA A 196 -0.69 14.69 -38.06
N SER A 197 0.37 15.49 -38.16
CA SER A 197 0.58 16.41 -39.30
C SER A 197 0.86 15.68 -40.62
N ALA A 198 1.59 14.56 -40.59
CA ALA A 198 1.84 13.73 -41.77
C ALA A 198 0.57 12.99 -42.24
N ALA A 199 -0.26 12.50 -41.31
CA ALA A 199 -1.53 11.85 -41.64
C ALA A 199 -2.61 12.86 -42.12
N ALA A 200 -2.61 14.09 -41.60
CA ALA A 200 -3.49 15.17 -42.07
C ALA A 200 -3.08 15.72 -43.44
N GLY A 201 -1.78 15.77 -43.75
CA GLY A 201 -1.27 16.18 -45.07
C GLY A 201 -1.50 15.15 -46.19
N MET A 202 -1.66 13.87 -45.86
CA MET A 202 -1.89 12.81 -46.85
C MET A 202 -3.37 12.64 -47.25
N LYS A 203 -4.32 13.16 -46.46
CA LYS A 203 -5.76 13.09 -46.78
C LYS A 203 -6.28 14.22 -47.69
N LEU A 204 -5.46 15.22 -48.00
CA LEU A 204 -5.86 16.37 -48.84
C LEU A 204 -5.45 16.27 -50.33
N ARG A 205 -4.87 15.14 -50.77
CA ARG A 205 -4.51 14.91 -52.20
C ARG A 205 -5.29 13.78 -52.88
N GLY A 206 -6.33 13.25 -52.25
CA GLY A 206 -7.13 12.12 -52.76
C GLY A 206 -8.59 12.44 -53.10
N LEU A 207 -9.00 13.71 -53.06
CA LEU A 207 -10.36 14.16 -53.38
C LEU A 207 -10.30 15.53 -54.07
N GLN A 208 -9.88 15.53 -55.33
CA GLN A 208 -10.32 16.52 -56.31
C GLN A 208 -10.89 15.73 -57.49
N VAL A 209 -12.21 15.84 -57.65
CA VAL A 209 -12.89 15.64 -58.93
C VAL A 209 -12.61 16.86 -59.79
#